data_AF-A0A6M0CHB2-F1
#
_entry.id   AF-A0A6M0CHB2-F1
#
_cell.length_a   1.000
_cell.length_b   1.000
_cell.length_c   1.000
_cell.angle_alpha   90.00
_cell.angle_beta   90.00
_cell.angle_gamma   90.00
#
_symmetry.space_group_name_H-M   'P 1'
#
loop_
_entity.id
_entity.type
_entity.pdbx_description
1 polymer ?
#
loop_
_entity_poly.entity_id
_entity_poly.type
_entity_poly.pdbx_seq_one_letter_code
_entity_poly.pdbx_strand_id
1 'polypeptide(L)'
;MKAPIKLVLFAAVLFAFSCKQNPAETPEHKAMVEEHKLMEASHDAMSKTHDAMSDSHEKMLAAHQTIENDSIHLEMEKAHSAILAKHKQLITSHESLILNHAELETKHGSGEMSLEEMTSEHEAMKAEHETMEQEHEKIKAEHERVLKEDEKMMAEDKDKASE
;
A
#
# COMPACT_ATOMS: atom_id res chain seq x y z
N MET A 1 40.14 69.06 -31.30
CA MET A 1 40.80 68.58 -30.06
C MET A 1 40.09 67.31 -29.60
N LYS A 2 40.86 66.23 -29.41
CA LYS A 2 40.67 65.07 -28.53
C LYS A 2 39.34 64.30 -28.55
N ALA A 3 39.39 63.09 -29.13
CA ALA A 3 38.57 61.94 -28.76
C ALA A 3 38.99 61.43 -27.34
N PRO A 4 38.25 60.51 -26.66
CA PRO A 4 38.12 59.14 -27.17
C PRO A 4 36.75 58.45 -26.99
N ILE A 5 36.50 57.58 -27.97
CA ILE A 5 35.71 56.36 -27.94
C ILE A 5 35.86 55.66 -26.58
N LYS A 6 34.75 55.43 -25.87
CA LYS A 6 34.70 54.45 -24.78
C LYS A 6 34.05 53.18 -25.29
N LEU A 7 34.92 52.26 -25.70
CA LEU A 7 34.66 50.83 -25.73
C LEU A 7 34.41 50.37 -24.29
N VAL A 8 33.19 50.00 -23.95
CA VAL A 8 32.95 49.06 -22.85
C VAL A 8 32.02 47.99 -23.37
N LEU A 9 32.67 46.95 -23.89
CA LEU A 9 32.15 45.58 -23.92
C LEU A 9 31.68 45.25 -22.49
N PHE A 10 30.37 45.30 -22.22
CA PHE A 10 29.83 44.46 -21.16
C PHE A 10 29.38 43.17 -21.81
N ALA A 11 30.34 42.24 -21.79
CA ALA A 11 30.18 40.85 -22.12
C ALA A 11 28.91 40.28 -21.48
N ALA A 12 28.26 39.43 -22.26
CA ALA A 12 27.18 38.55 -21.82
C ALA A 12 27.47 37.99 -20.43
N VAL A 13 26.70 38.45 -19.44
CA VAL A 13 26.44 37.63 -18.26
C VAL A 13 25.17 36.84 -18.56
N LEU A 14 25.28 35.97 -19.57
CA LEU A 14 24.59 34.69 -19.49
C LEU A 14 25.25 33.99 -18.31
N PHE A 15 24.76 34.27 -17.10
CA PHE A 15 25.15 33.49 -15.93
C PHE A 15 24.78 32.06 -16.30
N ALA A 16 25.82 31.28 -16.56
CA ALA A 16 25.73 29.86 -16.78
C ALA A 16 25.13 29.25 -15.51
N PHE A 17 23.81 29.16 -15.44
CA PHE A 17 23.16 28.09 -14.68
C PHE A 17 23.33 26.80 -15.48
N SER A 18 24.59 26.43 -15.73
CA SER A 18 24.99 25.04 -15.92
C SER A 18 25.04 24.42 -14.52
N CYS A 19 23.91 24.44 -13.83
CA CYS A 19 23.74 23.67 -12.61
C CYS A 19 23.19 22.33 -13.09
N LYS A 20 24.00 21.28 -12.95
CA LYS A 20 23.50 19.91 -12.85
C LYS A 20 22.56 19.89 -11.65
N GLN A 21 21.31 20.28 -11.85
CA GLN A 21 20.31 20.31 -10.80
C GLN A 21 20.01 18.84 -10.47
N ASN A 22 20.13 18.48 -9.18
CA ASN A 22 19.87 17.12 -8.73
C ASN A 22 18.43 16.74 -9.16
N PRO A 23 18.23 15.68 -9.96
CA PRO A 23 16.90 15.24 -10.37
C PRO A 23 15.95 14.98 -9.19
N ALA A 24 16.47 14.63 -8.01
CA ALA A 24 15.68 14.44 -6.80
C ALA A 24 15.05 15.73 -6.25
N GLU A 25 15.54 16.90 -6.68
CA GLU A 25 15.09 18.22 -6.24
C GLU A 25 14.16 18.90 -7.25
N THR A 26 13.74 18.21 -8.30
CA THR A 26 12.78 18.76 -9.26
C THR A 26 11.37 18.82 -8.63
N PRO A 27 10.55 19.83 -9.00
CA PRO A 27 9.15 19.87 -8.57
C PRO A 27 8.38 18.59 -8.92
N GLU A 28 8.68 18.00 -10.06
CA GLU A 28 8.09 16.75 -10.54
C GLU A 28 8.39 15.60 -9.56
N HIS A 29 9.66 15.40 -9.19
CA HIS A 29 10.02 14.35 -8.24
C HIS A 29 9.42 14.61 -6.85
N LYS A 30 9.42 15.87 -6.37
CA LYS A 30 8.77 16.20 -5.08
C LYS A 30 7.28 15.89 -5.09
N ALA A 31 6.57 16.10 -6.20
CA ALA A 31 5.17 15.74 -6.32
C ALA A 31 4.97 14.21 -6.22
N MET A 32 5.81 13.43 -6.89
CA MET A 32 5.75 11.96 -6.83
C MET A 32 6.07 11.43 -5.41
N VAL A 33 6.95 12.08 -4.66
CA VAL A 33 7.20 11.77 -3.23
C VAL A 33 5.95 12.04 -2.37
N GLU A 34 5.16 13.08 -2.65
CA GLU A 34 3.89 13.28 -1.93
C GLU A 34 2.86 12.20 -2.30
N GLU A 35 2.82 11.74 -3.55
CA GLU A 35 1.99 10.59 -3.95
C GLU A 35 2.41 9.31 -3.19
N HIS A 36 3.71 9.07 -3.00
CA HIS A 36 4.21 7.95 -2.18
C HIS A 36 3.71 7.99 -0.74
N LYS A 37 3.77 9.15 -0.08
CA LYS A 37 3.28 9.28 1.30
C LYS A 37 1.80 8.94 1.43
N LEU A 38 0.99 9.30 0.43
CA LEU A 38 -0.42 8.93 0.39
C LEU A 38 -0.59 7.42 0.24
N MET A 39 0.25 6.79 -0.60
CA MET A 39 0.26 5.35 -0.80
C MET A 39 0.66 4.59 0.47
N GLU A 40 1.70 5.04 1.18
CA GLU A 40 2.10 4.49 2.48
C GLU A 40 0.99 4.58 3.52
N ALA A 41 0.31 5.73 3.60
CA ALA A 41 -0.84 5.90 4.49
C ALA A 41 -1.99 4.94 4.12
N SER A 42 -2.19 4.66 2.82
CA SER A 42 -3.15 3.66 2.34
C SER A 42 -2.76 2.25 2.81
N HIS A 43 -1.49 1.86 2.68
CA HIS A 43 -1.00 0.56 3.19
C HIS A 43 -1.18 0.41 4.70
N ASP A 44 -0.90 1.45 5.48
CA ASP A 44 -1.13 1.46 6.93
C ASP A 44 -2.61 1.25 7.28
N ALA A 45 -3.53 1.85 6.52
CA ALA A 45 -4.96 1.69 6.72
C ALA A 45 -5.44 0.28 6.33
N MET A 46 -4.93 -0.28 5.24
CA MET A 46 -5.23 -1.64 4.82
C MET A 46 -4.71 -2.67 5.83
N SER A 47 -3.48 -2.48 6.35
CA SER A 47 -2.90 -3.33 7.39
C SER A 47 -3.78 -3.38 8.65
N LYS A 48 -4.20 -2.22 9.17
CA LYS A 48 -5.14 -2.13 10.31
C LYS A 48 -6.47 -2.83 10.04
N THR A 49 -6.96 -2.78 8.82
CA THR A 49 -8.19 -3.49 8.42
C THR A 49 -7.98 -4.99 8.49
N HIS A 50 -6.85 -5.50 7.99
CA HIS A 50 -6.54 -6.93 8.07
C HIS A 50 -6.30 -7.43 9.49
N ASP A 51 -5.70 -6.62 10.36
CA ASP A 51 -5.58 -6.93 11.80
C ASP A 51 -6.95 -7.09 12.44
N ALA A 52 -7.87 -6.15 12.22
CA ALA A 52 -9.23 -6.23 12.74
C ALA A 52 -10.01 -7.46 12.22
N MET A 53 -9.79 -7.85 10.96
CA MET A 53 -10.36 -9.08 10.42
C MET A 53 -9.75 -10.33 11.04
N SER A 54 -8.45 -10.34 11.35
CA SER A 54 -7.78 -11.42 12.06
C SER A 54 -8.41 -11.62 13.44
N ASP A 55 -8.56 -10.53 14.21
CA ASP A 55 -9.23 -10.55 15.52
C ASP A 55 -10.67 -11.08 15.43
N SER A 56 -11.38 -10.72 14.36
CA SER A 56 -12.74 -11.20 14.11
C SER A 56 -12.76 -12.72 13.90
N HIS A 57 -11.86 -13.25 13.07
CA HIS A 57 -11.75 -14.69 12.83
C HIS A 57 -11.33 -15.47 14.07
N GLU A 58 -10.44 -14.93 14.91
CA GLU A 58 -10.07 -15.57 16.18
C GLU A 58 -11.26 -15.68 17.13
N LYS A 59 -12.11 -14.65 17.21
CA LYS A 59 -13.36 -14.69 17.99
C LYS A 59 -14.35 -15.72 17.45
N MET A 60 -14.50 -15.80 16.13
CA MET A 60 -15.36 -16.79 15.47
C MET A 60 -14.89 -18.20 15.80
N LEU A 61 -13.60 -18.49 15.61
CA LEU A 61 -13.01 -19.80 15.97
C LEU A 61 -13.24 -20.15 17.44
N ALA A 62 -13.11 -19.19 18.36
CA ALA A 62 -13.37 -19.42 19.78
C ALA A 62 -14.86 -19.72 20.07
N ALA A 63 -15.79 -19.10 19.35
CA ALA A 63 -17.23 -19.37 19.49
C ALA A 63 -17.57 -20.79 19.01
N HIS A 64 -17.02 -21.21 17.88
CA HIS A 64 -17.22 -22.56 17.30
C HIS A 64 -16.74 -23.69 18.21
N GLN A 65 -15.69 -23.48 19.01
CA GLN A 65 -15.23 -24.47 20.00
C GLN A 65 -16.27 -24.87 21.05
N THR A 66 -17.34 -24.07 21.21
CA THR A 66 -18.40 -24.31 22.21
C THR A 66 -19.65 -24.98 21.64
N ILE A 67 -19.69 -25.22 20.32
CA ILE A 67 -20.84 -25.79 19.61
C ILE A 67 -20.53 -27.25 19.24
N GLU A 68 -21.58 -28.07 19.11
CA GLU A 68 -21.44 -29.44 18.63
C GLU A 68 -20.87 -29.43 17.21
N ASN A 69 -19.68 -29.99 17.05
CA ASN A 69 -18.91 -29.87 15.81
C ASN A 69 -19.44 -30.84 14.74
N ASP A 70 -20.51 -30.43 14.04
CA ASP A 70 -21.04 -31.15 12.89
C ASP A 70 -20.20 -30.93 11.62
N SER A 71 -20.50 -31.63 10.53
CA SER A 71 -19.70 -31.54 9.31
C SER A 71 -19.73 -30.16 8.65
N ILE A 72 -20.74 -29.32 8.94
CA ILE A 72 -20.88 -27.99 8.35
C ILE A 72 -19.96 -27.00 9.09
N HIS A 73 -19.87 -27.12 10.42
CA HIS A 73 -18.97 -26.33 11.25
C HIS A 73 -17.51 -26.52 10.87
N LEU A 74 -17.08 -27.77 10.71
CA LEU A 74 -15.70 -28.11 10.31
C LEU A 74 -15.31 -27.49 8.95
N GLU A 75 -16.20 -27.51 7.96
CA GLU A 75 -15.92 -26.89 6.66
C GLU A 75 -15.85 -25.35 6.76
N MET A 76 -16.64 -24.76 7.66
CA MET A 76 -16.59 -23.31 7.91
C MET A 76 -15.32 -22.89 8.65
N GLU A 77 -14.91 -23.60 9.71
CA GLU A 77 -13.63 -23.37 10.41
C GLU A 77 -12.45 -23.42 9.44
N LYS A 78 -12.49 -24.37 8.48
CA LYS A 78 -11.50 -24.49 7.42
C LYS A 78 -11.53 -23.31 6.46
N ALA A 79 -12.72 -22.82 6.07
CA ALA A 79 -12.86 -21.63 5.26
C ALA A 79 -12.31 -20.38 5.98
N HIS A 80 -12.62 -20.20 7.27
CA HIS A 80 -12.08 -19.12 8.11
C HIS A 80 -10.56 -19.18 8.18
N SER A 81 -10.01 -20.37 8.45
CA SER A 81 -8.56 -20.58 8.52
C SER A 81 -7.87 -20.26 7.21
N ALA A 82 -8.48 -20.61 6.07
CA ALA A 82 -7.95 -20.29 4.75
C ALA A 82 -7.94 -18.78 4.47
N ILE A 83 -9.00 -18.06 4.84
CA ILE A 83 -9.08 -16.60 4.69
C ILE A 83 -8.06 -15.91 5.60
N LEU A 84 -7.95 -16.34 6.86
CA LEU A 84 -6.96 -15.83 7.79
C LEU A 84 -5.52 -16.02 7.26
N ALA A 85 -5.23 -17.15 6.63
CA ALA A 85 -3.94 -17.39 5.99
C ALA A 85 -3.69 -16.43 4.82
N LYS A 86 -4.69 -16.18 3.96
CA LYS A 86 -4.61 -15.17 2.89
C LYS A 86 -4.36 -13.77 3.45
N HIS A 87 -5.04 -13.38 4.53
CA HIS A 87 -4.83 -12.07 5.17
C HIS A 87 -3.39 -11.91 5.66
N LYS A 88 -2.85 -12.91 6.35
CA LYS A 88 -1.46 -12.88 6.83
C LYS A 88 -0.46 -12.74 5.69
N GLN A 89 -0.67 -13.48 4.60
CA GLN A 89 0.17 -13.35 3.41
C GLN A 89 0.09 -11.94 2.81
N LEU A 90 -1.12 -11.37 2.73
CA LEU A 90 -1.31 -10.04 2.19
C LEU A 90 -0.63 -8.96 3.05
N ILE A 91 -0.73 -9.04 4.38
CA ILE A 91 0.00 -8.16 5.32
C ILE A 91 1.51 -8.24 5.05
N THR A 92 2.08 -9.45 4.94
CA THR A 92 3.51 -9.60 4.62
C THR A 92 3.88 -8.98 3.28
N SER A 93 3.03 -9.11 2.25
CA SER A 93 3.26 -8.45 0.96
C SER A 93 3.25 -6.92 1.09
N HIS A 94 2.33 -6.35 1.90
CA HIS A 94 2.27 -4.91 2.14
C HIS A 94 3.52 -4.41 2.87
N GLU A 95 3.98 -5.12 3.90
CA GLU A 95 5.21 -4.79 4.61
C GLU A 95 6.43 -4.80 3.67
N SER A 96 6.53 -5.82 2.81
CA SER A 96 7.61 -5.89 1.81
C SER A 96 7.58 -4.72 0.85
N LEU A 97 6.39 -4.27 0.45
CA LEU A 97 6.24 -3.16 -0.49
C LEU A 97 6.63 -1.83 0.15
N ILE A 98 6.23 -1.58 1.40
CA ILE A 98 6.68 -0.42 2.19
C ILE A 98 8.21 -0.39 2.30
N LEU A 99 8.85 -1.55 2.55
CA LEU A 99 10.32 -1.63 2.60
C LEU A 99 10.96 -1.30 1.25
N ASN A 100 10.41 -1.84 0.15
CA ASN A 100 10.88 -1.53 -1.21
C ASN A 100 10.75 -0.02 -1.50
N HIS A 101 9.68 0.64 -1.01
CA HIS A 101 9.50 2.07 -1.18
C HIS A 101 10.57 2.87 -0.44
N ALA A 102 10.84 2.53 0.82
CA ALA A 102 11.88 3.21 1.61
C ALA A 102 13.28 3.07 0.96
N GLU A 103 13.57 1.91 0.33
CA GLU A 103 14.78 1.72 -0.45
C GLU A 103 14.82 2.60 -1.71
N LEU A 104 13.70 2.70 -2.44
CA LEU A 104 13.58 3.57 -3.61
C LEU A 104 13.75 5.06 -3.23
N GLU A 105 13.14 5.53 -2.15
CA GLU A 105 13.31 6.90 -1.68
C GLU A 105 14.78 7.21 -1.37
N THR A 106 15.47 6.27 -0.71
CA THR A 106 16.91 6.40 -0.42
C THR A 106 17.73 6.47 -1.71
N LYS A 107 17.41 5.61 -2.68
CA LYS A 107 18.07 5.57 -3.99
C LYS A 107 17.83 6.87 -4.77
N HIS A 108 16.60 7.37 -4.80
CA HIS A 108 16.24 8.62 -5.48
C HIS A 108 16.95 9.81 -4.84
N GLY A 109 17.04 9.84 -3.51
CA GLY A 109 17.75 10.88 -2.75
C GLY A 109 19.26 10.98 -3.01
N SER A 110 19.88 9.94 -3.57
CA SER A 110 21.31 9.96 -3.94
C SER A 110 21.64 10.99 -5.04
N GLY A 111 20.67 11.33 -5.88
CA GLY A 111 20.85 12.19 -7.04
C GLY A 111 21.65 11.57 -8.19
N GLU A 112 21.92 10.26 -8.13
CA GLU A 112 22.64 9.52 -9.16
C GLU A 112 21.72 9.02 -10.29
N MET A 113 20.40 9.06 -10.07
CA MET A 113 19.38 8.64 -11.03
C MET A 113 18.85 9.82 -11.86
N SER A 114 18.48 9.54 -13.09
CA SER A 114 17.76 10.49 -13.94
C SER A 114 16.29 10.59 -13.54
N LEU A 115 15.66 11.72 -13.88
CA LEU A 115 14.21 11.91 -13.68
C LEU A 115 13.37 10.87 -14.45
N GLU A 116 13.84 10.45 -15.63
CA GLU A 116 13.17 9.43 -16.44
C GLU A 116 13.14 8.07 -15.72
N GLU A 117 14.28 7.66 -15.14
CA GLU A 117 14.37 6.42 -14.36
C GLU A 117 13.47 6.48 -13.11
N MET A 118 13.50 7.59 -12.38
CA MET A 118 12.62 7.79 -11.22
C MET A 118 11.15 7.69 -11.64
N THR A 119 10.75 8.37 -12.72
CA THR A 119 9.37 8.35 -13.23
C THR A 119 8.95 6.93 -13.61
N SER A 120 9.81 6.17 -14.29
CA SER A 120 9.53 4.77 -14.62
C SER A 120 9.32 3.90 -13.38
N GLU A 121 10.12 4.10 -12.33
CA GLU A 121 9.96 3.35 -11.07
C GLU A 121 8.67 3.74 -10.34
N HIS A 122 8.30 5.02 -10.34
CA HIS A 122 7.02 5.51 -9.79
C HIS A 122 5.80 4.89 -10.52
N GLU A 123 5.82 4.82 -11.84
CA GLU A 123 4.71 4.23 -12.60
C GLU A 123 4.58 2.71 -12.35
N ALA A 124 5.70 2.01 -12.20
CA ALA A 124 5.68 0.60 -11.81
C ALA A 124 5.06 0.41 -10.41
N MET A 125 5.43 1.28 -9.46
CA MET A 125 4.87 1.26 -8.12
C MET A 125 3.36 1.53 -8.10
N LYS A 126 2.88 2.52 -8.86
CA LYS A 126 1.44 2.81 -8.97
C LYS A 126 0.66 1.60 -9.46
N ALA A 127 1.17 0.90 -10.48
CA ALA A 127 0.52 -0.30 -11.00
C ALA A 127 0.46 -1.44 -9.95
N GLU A 128 1.52 -1.59 -9.15
CA GLU A 128 1.54 -2.57 -8.05
C GLU A 128 0.53 -2.19 -6.95
N HIS A 129 0.47 -0.91 -6.59
CA HIS A 129 -0.51 -0.40 -5.62
C HIS A 129 -1.95 -0.60 -6.09
N GLU A 130 -2.28 -0.28 -7.34
CA GLU A 130 -3.63 -0.51 -7.88
C GLU A 130 -4.01 -1.99 -7.86
N THR A 131 -3.05 -2.88 -8.12
CA THR A 131 -3.29 -4.33 -8.01
C THR A 131 -3.59 -4.73 -6.57
N MET A 132 -2.82 -4.19 -5.62
CA MET A 132 -3.02 -4.41 -4.19
C MET A 132 -4.38 -3.92 -3.69
N GLU A 133 -4.80 -2.71 -4.07
CA GLU A 133 -6.12 -2.17 -3.71
C GLU A 133 -7.26 -3.10 -4.21
N GLN A 134 -7.13 -3.64 -5.42
CA GLN A 134 -8.11 -4.60 -5.95
C GLN A 134 -8.14 -5.91 -5.16
N GLU A 135 -7.00 -6.40 -4.70
CA GLU A 135 -6.92 -7.59 -3.85
C GLU A 135 -7.52 -7.32 -2.46
N HIS A 136 -7.22 -6.15 -1.89
CA HIS A 136 -7.78 -5.71 -0.61
C HIS A 136 -9.31 -5.67 -0.64
N GLU A 137 -9.91 -5.08 -1.67
CA GLU A 137 -11.37 -5.02 -1.81
C GLU A 137 -12.01 -6.40 -2.02
N LYS A 138 -11.36 -7.31 -2.76
CA LYS A 138 -11.83 -8.70 -2.88
C LYS A 138 -11.85 -9.41 -1.54
N ILE A 139 -10.80 -9.23 -0.74
CA ILE A 139 -10.69 -9.84 0.58
C ILE A 139 -11.75 -9.26 1.54
N LYS A 140 -11.99 -7.95 1.53
CA LYS A 140 -13.09 -7.34 2.29
C LYS A 140 -14.44 -7.96 1.96
N ALA A 141 -14.74 -8.12 0.67
CA ALA A 141 -15.97 -8.77 0.25
C ALA A 141 -16.05 -10.25 0.67
N GLU A 142 -14.94 -10.99 0.60
CA GLU A 142 -14.86 -12.38 1.05
C GLU A 142 -15.10 -12.48 2.58
N HIS A 143 -14.49 -11.59 3.37
CA HIS A 143 -14.66 -11.52 4.82
C HIS A 143 -16.11 -11.20 5.21
N GLU A 144 -16.75 -10.21 4.57
CA GLU A 144 -18.15 -9.88 4.83
C GLU A 144 -19.11 -11.03 4.52
N ARG A 145 -18.86 -11.78 3.44
CA ARG A 145 -19.67 -12.95 3.09
C ARG A 145 -19.55 -14.02 4.19
N VAL A 146 -18.33 -14.28 4.64
CA VAL A 146 -18.05 -15.27 5.68
C VAL A 146 -18.69 -14.89 7.00
N LEU A 147 -18.64 -13.62 7.41
CA LEU A 147 -19.33 -13.15 8.61
C LEU A 147 -20.84 -13.40 8.56
N LYS A 148 -21.48 -13.13 7.41
CA LYS A 148 -22.92 -13.39 7.24
C LYS A 148 -23.27 -14.87 7.32
N GLU A 149 -22.43 -15.72 6.76
CA GLU A 149 -22.61 -17.17 6.82
C GLU A 149 -22.43 -17.72 8.25
N ASP A 150 -21.43 -17.19 8.96
CA ASP A 150 -21.18 -17.49 10.38
C ASP A 150 -22.37 -17.07 11.26
N GLU A 151 -22.84 -15.83 11.14
CA GLU A 151 -24.00 -15.32 11.89
C GLU A 151 -25.24 -16.17 11.67
N LYS A 152 -25.48 -16.58 10.43
CA LYS A 152 -26.63 -17.42 10.07
C LYS A 152 -26.53 -18.80 10.74
N MET A 153 -25.36 -19.44 10.69
CA MET A 153 -25.12 -20.74 11.30
C MET A 153 -25.35 -20.69 12.81
N MET A 154 -24.73 -19.72 13.48
CA MET A 154 -24.86 -19.52 14.93
C MET A 154 -26.32 -19.31 15.37
N ALA A 155 -27.13 -18.65 14.54
CA ALA A 155 -28.56 -18.51 14.79
C ALA A 155 -29.32 -19.85 14.66
N GLU A 156 -29.04 -20.62 13.61
CA GLU A 156 -29.64 -21.95 13.40
C GLU A 156 -29.32 -22.92 14.54
N ASP A 157 -28.09 -22.92 15.07
CA ASP A 157 -27.73 -23.82 16.17
C ASP A 157 -28.33 -23.39 17.51
N LYS A 158 -28.48 -22.08 17.73
CA LYS A 158 -29.21 -21.58 18.89
C LYS A 158 -30.67 -22.02 18.87
N ASP A 159 -31.30 -21.99 17.69
CA ASP A 159 -32.68 -22.45 17.52
C ASP A 159 -32.78 -23.95 17.80
N LYS A 160 -31.89 -24.79 17.23
CA LYS A 160 -31.82 -26.24 17.52
C LYS A 160 -31.59 -26.54 19.00
N ALA A 161 -30.73 -25.79 19.69
CA ALA A 161 -30.46 -25.99 21.11
C ALA A 161 -31.64 -25.60 22.03
N SER A 162 -32.65 -24.92 21.48
CA SER A 162 -33.85 -24.49 22.21
C SER A 162 -35.07 -25.39 22.00
N GLU A 163 -34.99 -26.38 21.09
CA GLU A 163 -35.98 -27.44 20.86
C GLU A 163 -35.80 -28.63 21.82
#